data_AF-A0A1A8BA20-F1
#
_entry.id   AF-A0A1A8BA20-F1
#
_cell.length_a   1.000
_cell.length_b   1.000
_cell.length_c   1.000
_cell.angle_alpha   90.00
_cell.angle_beta   90.00
_cell.angle_gamma   90.00
#
_symmetry.space_group_name_H-M   'P 1'
#
loop_
_entity.id
_entity.type
_entity.pdbx_description
1 polymer ?
#
loop_
_entity_poly.entity_id
_entity_poly.type
_entity_poly.pdbx_seq_one_letter_code
_entity_poly.pdbx_strand_id
1 'polypeptide(L)'
;RTNLLLLASLAFASLMSLAEVKPAPLKLMAAPNLLRVGTAENIFVECQDCDGGDISVDIKVMNHPTKTKELAKTTVTLSNNNNFQQLGEITIPPGDFSRDPTVKQYVYLQAKFPDRELEKVVLVSFQSGYIFIQTDKTLYTPNSKVYY
;
A
#
# COMPACT_ATOMS: atom_id res chain seq x y z
N ARG A 1 63.56 14.58 0.50
CA ARG A 1 62.81 13.86 1.55
C ARG A 1 61.32 14.26 1.64
N THR A 2 60.92 15.43 1.13
CA THR A 2 59.55 15.96 1.13
C THR A 2 58.64 15.39 0.03
N ASN A 3 59.18 15.00 -1.12
CA ASN A 3 58.36 14.46 -2.24
C ASN A 3 57.81 13.04 -1.98
N LEU A 4 58.46 12.24 -1.14
CA LEU A 4 57.98 10.89 -0.80
C LEU A 4 56.73 10.92 0.10
N LEU A 5 56.61 11.95 0.94
CA LEU A 5 55.48 12.13 1.85
C LEU A 5 54.22 12.61 1.12
N LEU A 6 54.37 13.47 0.09
CA LEU A 6 53.27 13.92 -0.76
C LEU A 6 52.68 12.79 -1.62
N LEU A 7 53.53 11.95 -2.21
CA LEU A 7 53.08 10.77 -2.97
C LEU A 7 52.37 9.74 -2.08
N ALA A 8 52.84 9.55 -0.84
CA ALA A 8 52.17 8.68 0.13
C ALA A 8 50.79 9.23 0.54
N SER A 9 50.64 10.56 0.68
CA SER A 9 49.34 11.17 1.00
C SER A 9 48.32 11.11 -0.14
N LEU A 10 48.74 11.24 -1.40
CA LEU A 10 47.85 11.04 -2.55
C LEU A 10 47.40 9.59 -2.70
N ALA A 11 48.27 8.62 -2.42
CA ALA A 11 47.91 7.20 -2.41
C ALA A 11 46.96 6.83 -1.26
N PHE A 12 47.09 7.47 -0.10
CA PHE A 12 46.18 7.25 1.03
C PHE A 12 44.80 7.88 0.80
N ALA A 13 44.75 9.05 0.15
CA ALA A 13 43.49 9.68 -0.26
C ALA A 13 42.76 8.90 -1.37
N SER A 14 43.49 8.23 -2.27
CA SER A 14 42.88 7.38 -3.31
C SER A 14 42.37 6.03 -2.79
N LEU A 15 42.98 5.47 -1.73
CA LEU A 15 42.48 4.22 -1.11
C LEU A 15 41.15 4.41 -0.37
N MET A 16 40.85 5.63 0.10
CA MET A 16 39.58 5.92 0.79
C MET A 16 38.42 6.25 -0.17
N SER A 17 38.67 6.24 -1.49
CA SER A 17 37.72 6.78 -2.49
C SER A 17 36.77 5.77 -3.14
N LEU A 18 36.79 4.46 -2.83
CA LEU A 18 35.94 3.49 -3.56
C LEU A 18 35.33 2.36 -2.70
N ALA A 19 34.99 2.64 -1.44
CA ALA A 19 33.94 1.84 -0.81
C ALA A 19 32.62 2.56 -1.06
N GLU A 20 31.96 2.27 -2.19
CA GLU A 20 30.55 2.60 -2.37
C GLU A 20 29.77 1.86 -1.28
N VAL A 21 29.52 2.52 -0.15
CA VAL A 21 28.56 2.04 0.84
C VAL A 21 27.20 2.19 0.17
N LYS A 22 26.77 1.15 -0.54
CA LYS A 22 25.45 1.10 -1.13
C LYS A 22 24.43 1.37 -0.03
N PRO A 23 23.55 2.38 -0.16
CA PRO A 23 22.53 2.63 0.84
C PRO A 23 21.67 1.38 1.04
N ALA A 24 21.28 1.13 2.29
CA ALA A 24 20.44 -0.02 2.60
C ALA A 24 19.11 0.06 1.81
N PRO A 25 18.61 -1.07 1.27
CA PRO A 25 17.44 -1.02 0.40
C PRO A 25 16.21 -0.45 1.11
N LEU A 26 15.55 0.53 0.49
CA LEU A 26 14.38 1.19 1.06
C LEU A 26 13.10 0.49 0.59
N LYS A 27 12.25 0.11 1.54
CA LYS A 27 10.95 -0.53 1.27
C LYS A 27 9.84 0.46 1.55
N LEU A 28 8.91 0.60 0.62
CA LEU A 28 7.81 1.57 0.70
C LEU A 28 6.46 0.88 0.50
N MET A 29 5.45 1.39 1.22
CA MET A 29 4.04 1.04 1.06
C MET A 29 3.22 2.33 1.00
N ALA A 30 2.39 2.47 -0.03
CA ALA A 30 1.45 3.58 -0.17
C ALA A 30 0.04 3.06 -0.44
N ALA A 31 -0.96 3.73 0.12
CA ALA A 31 -2.36 3.34 0.05
C ALA A 31 -3.27 4.57 0.14
N PRO A 32 -4.55 4.46 -0.27
CA PRO A 32 -5.55 5.46 0.05
C PRO A 32 -5.64 5.71 1.56
N ASN A 33 -5.87 6.96 1.96
CA ASN A 33 -6.04 7.34 3.37
C ASN A 33 -7.35 6.78 3.99
N LEU A 34 -8.29 6.38 3.13
CA LEU A 34 -9.58 5.79 3.47
C LEU A 34 -9.82 4.59 2.56
N LEU A 35 -10.03 3.41 3.13
CA LEU A 35 -10.31 2.19 2.35
C LEU A 35 -11.80 1.90 2.34
N ARG A 36 -12.37 1.63 1.15
CA ARG A 36 -13.78 1.25 1.03
C ARG A 36 -13.94 -0.24 1.26
N VAL A 37 -14.84 -0.58 2.15
CA VAL A 37 -15.24 -1.95 2.43
C VAL A 37 -16.11 -2.47 1.29
N GLY A 38 -15.84 -3.69 0.83
CA GLY A 38 -16.55 -4.34 -0.27
C GLY A 38 -16.12 -3.88 -1.67
N THR A 39 -15.12 -3.00 -1.77
CA THR A 39 -14.58 -2.50 -3.04
C THR A 39 -13.11 -2.90 -3.16
N ALA A 40 -12.68 -3.21 -4.38
CA ALA A 40 -11.27 -3.43 -4.69
C ALA A 40 -10.49 -2.11 -4.56
N GLU A 41 -9.46 -2.11 -3.73
CA GLU A 41 -8.54 -0.99 -3.55
C GLU A 41 -7.11 -1.43 -3.93
N ASN A 42 -6.35 -0.50 -4.52
CA ASN A 42 -4.98 -0.75 -4.92
C ASN A 42 -4.00 -0.25 -3.86
N ILE A 43 -3.09 -1.12 -3.44
CA ILE A 43 -2.01 -0.83 -2.50
C ILE A 43 -0.69 -0.89 -3.26
N PHE A 44 0.07 0.18 -3.24
CA PHE A 44 1.38 0.25 -3.88
C PHE A 44 2.47 -0.20 -2.93
N VAL A 45 3.36 -1.07 -3.42
CA VAL A 45 4.57 -1.48 -2.71
C VAL A 45 5.78 -1.39 -3.63
N GLU A 46 6.91 -0.98 -3.07
CA GLU A 46 8.15 -0.74 -3.80
C GLU A 46 9.36 -1.12 -2.93
N CYS A 47 10.43 -1.56 -3.61
CA CYS A 47 11.73 -1.85 -3.03
C CYS A 47 12.82 -1.11 -3.82
N GLN A 48 13.33 0.00 -3.29
CA GLN A 48 14.38 0.82 -3.89
C GLN A 48 15.75 0.27 -3.52
N ASP A 49 16.67 0.31 -4.49
CA ASP A 49 18.04 -0.22 -4.36
C ASP A 49 18.09 -1.70 -3.95
N CYS A 50 17.00 -2.43 -4.22
CA CYS A 50 16.91 -3.85 -3.94
C CYS A 50 17.60 -4.65 -5.04
N ASP A 51 18.60 -5.42 -4.64
CA ASP A 51 19.37 -6.28 -5.52
C ASP A 51 19.04 -7.74 -5.23
N GLY A 52 19.08 -8.58 -6.26
CA GLY A 52 18.92 -10.01 -6.13
C GLY A 52 17.69 -10.54 -6.86
N GLY A 53 17.18 -11.66 -6.36
CA GLY A 53 16.04 -12.35 -6.96
C GLY A 53 14.70 -11.70 -6.65
N ASP A 54 13.65 -12.32 -7.17
CA ASP A 54 12.28 -11.90 -6.96
C ASP A 54 11.90 -11.84 -5.47
N ILE A 55 11.24 -10.76 -5.06
CA ILE A 55 10.82 -10.50 -3.69
C ILE A 55 9.30 -10.68 -3.62
N SER A 56 8.85 -11.70 -2.93
CA SER A 56 7.43 -11.87 -2.63
C SER A 56 7.02 -10.97 -1.46
N VAL A 57 5.99 -10.15 -1.67
CA VAL A 57 5.44 -9.24 -0.65
C VAL A 57 3.99 -9.62 -0.39
N ASP A 58 3.70 -9.97 0.87
CA ASP A 58 2.36 -10.26 1.35
C ASP A 58 1.69 -8.97 1.83
N ILE A 59 0.63 -8.54 1.15
CA ILE A 59 -0.18 -7.39 1.55
C ILE A 59 -1.40 -7.92 2.31
N LYS A 60 -1.59 -7.47 3.55
CA LYS A 60 -2.60 -7.99 4.47
C LYS A 60 -3.39 -6.87 5.11
N VAL A 61 -4.65 -7.14 5.38
CA VAL A 61 -5.51 -6.28 6.20
C VAL A 61 -5.93 -7.07 7.43
N MET A 62 -5.57 -6.56 8.61
CA MET A 62 -5.89 -7.16 9.90
C MET A 62 -6.94 -6.32 10.63
N ASN A 63 -7.77 -6.96 11.44
CA ASN A 63 -8.79 -6.26 12.23
C ASN A 63 -8.16 -5.35 13.31
N HIS A 64 -8.77 -4.20 13.55
CA HIS A 64 -8.40 -3.29 14.64
C HIS A 64 -9.41 -3.41 15.79
N PRO A 65 -8.98 -3.26 17.06
CA PRO A 65 -7.60 -3.01 17.52
C PRO A 65 -6.78 -4.29 17.76
N THR A 66 -7.38 -5.47 17.70
CA THR A 66 -6.77 -6.67 18.29
C THR A 66 -5.74 -7.36 17.40
N LYS A 67 -5.75 -7.12 16.07
CA LYS A 67 -4.90 -7.83 15.09
C LYS A 67 -5.02 -9.36 15.13
N THR A 68 -6.14 -9.88 15.60
CA THR A 68 -6.35 -11.33 15.78
C THR A 68 -6.91 -12.01 14.53
N LYS A 69 -7.46 -11.24 13.59
CA LYS A 69 -8.13 -11.75 12.39
C LYS A 69 -7.58 -11.08 11.14
N GLU A 70 -7.16 -11.90 10.18
CA GLU A 70 -6.89 -11.47 8.80
C GLU A 70 -8.23 -11.29 8.09
N LEU A 71 -8.49 -10.08 7.60
CA LEU A 71 -9.72 -9.71 6.90
C LEU A 71 -9.58 -9.92 5.38
N ALA A 72 -8.41 -9.63 4.84
CA ALA A 72 -8.08 -9.81 3.43
C ALA A 72 -6.57 -9.95 3.24
N LYS A 73 -6.17 -10.61 2.16
CA LYS A 73 -4.77 -10.77 1.78
C LYS A 73 -4.63 -10.82 0.26
N THR A 74 -3.53 -10.27 -0.24
CA THR A 74 -3.03 -10.49 -1.59
C THR A 74 -1.51 -10.62 -1.54
N THR A 75 -0.91 -11.14 -2.60
CA THR A 75 0.55 -11.31 -2.70
C THR A 75 1.01 -10.78 -4.05
N VAL A 76 2.08 -9.99 -4.05
CA VAL A 76 2.73 -9.49 -5.26
C VAL A 76 4.20 -9.89 -5.28
N THR A 77 4.78 -9.98 -6.47
CA THR A 77 6.19 -10.33 -6.66
C THR A 77 6.91 -9.14 -7.27
N LEU A 78 7.83 -8.54 -6.52
CA LEU A 78 8.71 -7.47 -6.99
C LEU A 78 9.92 -8.10 -7.68
N SER A 79 10.16 -7.74 -8.93
CA SER A 79 11.19 -8.33 -9.79
C SER A 79 11.85 -7.25 -10.64
N ASN A 80 12.95 -7.59 -11.32
CA ASN A 80 13.57 -6.67 -12.26
C ASN A 80 12.63 -6.26 -13.40
N ASN A 81 11.69 -7.15 -13.80
CA ASN A 81 10.74 -6.88 -14.88
C ASN A 81 9.73 -5.78 -14.55
N ASN A 82 9.42 -5.59 -13.25
CA ASN A 82 8.53 -4.52 -12.78
C ASN A 82 9.27 -3.42 -12.02
N ASN A 83 10.60 -3.33 -12.16
CA ASN A 83 11.45 -2.38 -11.45
C ASN A 83 11.26 -2.43 -9.93
N PHE A 84 11.00 -3.62 -9.39
CA PHE A 84 10.72 -3.85 -7.97
C PHE A 84 9.58 -2.99 -7.39
N GLN A 85 8.55 -2.72 -8.20
CA GLN A 85 7.34 -2.01 -7.78
C GLN A 85 6.09 -2.66 -8.36
N GLN A 86 5.00 -2.72 -7.57
CA GLN A 86 3.74 -3.28 -8.04
C GLN A 86 2.55 -2.77 -7.22
N LEU A 87 1.37 -2.76 -7.84
CA LEU A 87 0.09 -2.59 -7.16
C LEU A 87 -0.48 -3.97 -6.78
N GLY A 88 -0.83 -4.14 -5.51
CA GLY A 88 -1.63 -5.25 -5.02
C GLY A 88 -3.08 -4.82 -4.84
N GLU A 89 -3.99 -5.50 -5.52
CA GLU A 89 -5.43 -5.29 -5.36
C GLU A 89 -5.94 -6.08 -4.15
N ILE A 90 -6.70 -5.42 -3.27
CA ILE A 90 -7.28 -6.03 -2.07
C ILE A 90 -8.73 -5.58 -1.88
N THR A 91 -9.59 -6.52 -1.50
CA THR A 91 -11.00 -6.24 -1.18
C THR A 91 -11.29 -6.63 0.26
N ILE A 92 -11.69 -5.68 1.09
CA ILE A 92 -12.02 -5.92 2.50
C ILE A 92 -13.48 -6.37 2.60
N PRO A 93 -13.79 -7.55 3.20
CA PRO A 93 -15.16 -8.02 3.32
C PRO A 93 -15.96 -7.17 4.34
N PRO A 94 -17.26 -6.93 4.11
CA PRO A 94 -18.08 -6.09 4.99
C PRO A 94 -18.55 -6.76 6.29
N GLY A 95 -18.42 -8.08 6.41
CA GLY A 95 -19.06 -8.84 7.48
C GLY A 95 -18.58 -8.51 8.90
N ASP A 96 -17.35 -8.01 9.05
CA ASP A 96 -16.70 -7.82 10.35
C ASP A 96 -16.82 -6.40 10.92
N PHE A 97 -17.56 -5.52 10.24
CA PHE A 97 -17.65 -4.11 10.59
C PHE A 97 -19.08 -3.72 10.98
N SER A 98 -19.20 -2.82 11.96
CA SER A 98 -20.48 -2.21 12.35
C SER A 98 -21.05 -1.39 11.20
N ARG A 99 -22.35 -1.52 10.94
CA ARG A 99 -23.07 -0.73 9.92
C ARG A 99 -23.50 0.66 10.41
N ASP A 100 -23.20 1.00 11.66
CA ASP A 100 -23.50 2.33 12.20
C ASP A 100 -22.60 3.39 11.54
N PRO A 101 -23.15 4.36 10.79
CA PRO A 101 -22.37 5.35 10.05
C PRO A 101 -21.65 6.35 10.95
N THR A 102 -22.01 6.42 12.24
CA THR A 102 -21.37 7.33 13.21
C THR A 102 -20.09 6.75 13.80
N VAL A 103 -19.89 5.44 13.68
CA VAL A 103 -18.76 4.73 14.29
C VAL A 103 -17.56 4.73 13.32
N LYS A 104 -16.48 5.40 13.72
CA LYS A 104 -15.20 5.32 13.02
C LYS A 104 -14.56 3.96 13.27
N GLN A 105 -14.27 3.24 12.19
CA GLN A 105 -13.67 1.91 12.25
C GLN A 105 -12.37 1.91 11.47
N TYR A 106 -11.41 1.13 11.95
CA TYR A 106 -10.05 1.12 11.43
C TYR A 106 -9.63 -0.31 11.09
N VAL A 107 -8.58 -0.42 10.31
CA VAL A 107 -7.86 -1.67 10.06
C VAL A 107 -6.36 -1.42 10.14
N TYR A 108 -5.60 -2.48 10.36
CA TYR A 108 -4.16 -2.45 10.13
C TYR A 108 -3.89 -2.95 8.71
N LEU A 109 -3.33 -2.08 7.86
CA LEU A 109 -2.79 -2.44 6.57
C LEU A 109 -1.31 -2.77 6.73
N GLN A 110 -0.89 -3.92 6.25
CA GLN A 110 0.46 -4.41 6.36
C GLN A 110 1.02 -4.82 5.00
N ALA A 111 2.30 -4.54 4.77
CA ALA A 111 3.08 -5.10 3.68
C ALA A 111 4.27 -5.84 4.27
N LYS A 112 4.24 -7.17 4.15
CA LYS A 112 5.26 -8.07 4.69
C LYS A 112 6.21 -8.50 3.58
N PHE A 113 7.40 -7.90 3.61
CA PHE A 113 8.58 -8.32 2.86
C PHE A 113 9.27 -9.47 3.61
N PRO A 114 10.21 -10.22 2.98
CA PRO A 114 10.88 -11.34 3.62
C PRO A 114 11.62 -10.99 4.93
N ASP A 115 12.20 -9.80 4.99
CA ASP A 115 13.05 -9.31 6.09
C ASP A 115 12.40 -8.18 6.90
N ARG A 116 11.28 -7.61 6.45
CA ARG A 116 10.67 -6.43 7.06
C ARG A 116 9.15 -6.40 6.88
N GLU A 117 8.45 -5.94 7.89
CA GLU A 117 7.02 -5.67 7.83
C GLU A 117 6.78 -4.17 7.97
N LEU A 118 6.03 -3.59 7.02
CA LEU A 118 5.53 -2.23 7.09
C LEU A 118 4.07 -2.26 7.53
N GLU A 119 3.66 -1.32 8.38
CA GLU A 119 2.30 -1.28 8.92
C GLU A 119 1.77 0.16 8.97
N LYS A 120 0.47 0.30 8.68
CA LYS A 120 -0.27 1.54 8.86
C LYS A 120 -1.69 1.28 9.36
N VAL A 121 -2.16 2.06 10.33
CA VAL A 121 -3.58 2.12 10.71
C VAL A 121 -4.32 3.01 9.72
N VAL A 122 -5.40 2.48 9.12
CA VAL A 122 -6.19 3.16 8.09
C VAL A 122 -7.66 3.15 8.47
N LEU A 123 -8.37 4.26 8.22
CA LEU A 123 -9.81 4.38 8.42
C LEU A 123 -10.56 3.64 7.30
N VAL A 124 -11.69 3.01 7.61
CA VAL A 124 -12.55 2.38 6.60
C VAL A 124 -13.88 3.12 6.38
N SER A 125 -14.45 2.95 5.19
CA SER A 125 -15.76 3.50 4.81
C SER A 125 -16.64 2.45 4.13
N PHE A 126 -17.95 2.55 4.32
CA PHE A 126 -18.96 1.67 3.69
C PHE A 126 -19.60 2.30 2.44
N GLN A 127 -18.97 3.31 1.85
CA GLN A 127 -19.46 3.89 0.62
C GLN A 127 -19.27 2.91 -0.55
N SER A 128 -20.33 2.14 -0.88
CA SER A 128 -20.32 1.10 -1.92
C SER A 128 -20.75 1.59 -3.31
N GLY A 129 -20.66 2.90 -3.58
CA GLY A 129 -20.97 3.48 -4.90
C GLY A 129 -22.08 4.52 -4.85
N TYR A 130 -22.82 4.62 -5.94
CA TYR A 130 -23.85 5.63 -6.16
C TYR A 130 -25.13 5.00 -6.68
N ILE A 131 -26.27 5.47 -6.18
CA ILE A 131 -27.59 5.13 -6.70
C ILE A 131 -28.08 6.33 -7.50
N PHE A 132 -28.40 6.10 -8.77
CA PHE A 132 -29.02 7.09 -9.64
C PHE A 132 -30.47 6.66 -9.87
N ILE A 133 -31.41 7.55 -9.55
CA ILE A 133 -32.84 7.32 -9.74
C ILE A 133 -33.28 8.17 -10.92
N GLN A 134 -33.91 7.54 -11.90
CA GLN A 134 -34.47 8.23 -13.07
C GLN A 134 -35.92 7.79 -13.23
N THR A 135 -36.84 8.74 -13.05
CA THR A 135 -38.25 8.52 -13.33
C THR A 135 -38.56 8.74 -14.81
N ASP A 136 -39.71 8.24 -15.28
CA ASP A 136 -40.14 8.43 -16.67
C ASP A 136 -40.40 9.91 -17.02
N LYS A 137 -40.77 10.73 -16.03
CA LYS A 137 -41.04 12.18 -16.17
C LYS A 137 -40.59 12.96 -14.94
N THR A 138 -40.40 14.26 -15.10
CA THR A 138 -40.04 15.17 -14.00
C THR A 138 -41.24 15.75 -13.26
N LEU A 139 -42.44 15.72 -13.85
CA LEU A 139 -43.66 16.29 -13.28
C LEU A 139 -44.87 15.38 -13.58
N TYR A 140 -45.74 15.22 -12.58
CA TYR A 140 -46.91 14.33 -12.63
C TYR A 140 -48.19 15.07 -12.26
N THR A 141 -49.30 14.64 -12.85
CA THR A 141 -50.65 15.02 -12.39
C THR A 141 -51.08 14.11 -11.23
N PRO A 142 -51.94 14.57 -10.30
CA PRO A 142 -52.48 13.71 -9.25
C PRO A 142 -53.11 12.43 -9.83
N ASN A 143 -52.93 11.30 -9.13
CA ASN A 143 -53.41 9.96 -9.52
C ASN A 143 -52.77 9.34 -10.78
N SER A 144 -51.73 9.94 -11.35
CA SER A 144 -50.95 9.30 -12.40
C SER A 144 -49.96 8.27 -11.82
N LYS A 145 -49.70 7.21 -12.59
CA LYS A 145 -48.74 6.16 -12.21
C LYS A 145 -47.32 6.59 -12.58
N VAL A 146 -46.42 6.54 -11.61
CA VAL A 146 -44.99 6.85 -11.76
C VAL A 146 -44.23 5.57 -12.10
N TYR A 147 -43.35 5.64 -13.09
CA TYR A 147 -42.38 4.58 -13.39
C TYR A 147 -40.97 5.08 -13.02
N TYR A 148 -40.23 4.23 -12.31
CA TYR A 148 -38.87 4.48 -11.82
C TYR A 148 -37.98 3.27 -12.12
#